data_AF-A0A9D8BDV0-F1
#
_entry.id   AF-A0A9D8BDV0-F1
#
_cell.length_a   1.000
_cell.length_b   1.000
_cell.length_c   1.000
_cell.angle_alpha   90.00
_cell.angle_beta   90.00
_cell.angle_gamma   90.00
#
_symmetry.space_group_name_H-M   'P 1'
#
loop_
_entity.id
_entity.type
_entity.pdbx_description
1 polymer ?
#
loop_
_entity_poly.entity_id
_entity_poly.type
_entity_poly.pdbx_seq_one_letter_code
_entity_poly.pdbx_strand_id
1 'polypeptide(L)' 'MKFYNHIMSYFWLAIALGSFGIVTFNGFTMGFGRWASYYVFTAVAVGMFFMKKWMMKRTEKHEAYLKDEAQKKNQNM' A
#
# COMPACT_ATOMS: atom_id res chain seq x y z
N MET A 1 6.36 -8.94 13.32
CA MET A 1 5.87 -7.59 12.94
C MET A 1 6.03 -7.26 11.45
N LYS A 2 7.17 -7.52 10.78
CA LYS A 2 7.37 -7.16 9.36
C LYS A 2 6.54 -7.97 8.36
N PHE A 3 6.35 -9.27 8.61
CA PHE A 3 5.65 -10.18 7.69
C PHE A 3 4.15 -9.87 7.57
N TYR A 4 3.48 -9.58 8.69
CA TYR A 4 2.07 -9.20 8.72
C TYR A 4 1.80 -7.92 7.92
N ASN A 5 2.68 -6.93 8.07
CA ASN A 5 2.56 -5.67 7.33
C ASN A 5 2.82 -5.86 5.83
N HIS A 6 3.73 -6.78 5.49
CA HIS A 6 4.03 -7.13 4.10
C HIS A 6 2.86 -7.87 3.43
N ILE A 7 2.24 -8.83 4.11
CA ILE A 7 1.04 -9.55 3.66
C ILE A 7 -0.13 -8.58 3.48
N MET A 8 -0.36 -7.70 4.47
CA MET A 8 -1.42 -6.70 4.38
C MET A 8 -1.19 -5.73 3.21
N SER A 9 0.05 -5.41 2.85
CA SER A 9 0.33 -4.61 1.65
C SER A 9 0.02 -5.36 0.35
N TYR A 10 0.34 -6.66 0.27
CA TYR A 10 0.00 -7.50 -0.89
C TYR A 10 -1.50 -7.68 -1.06
N PHE A 11 -2.26 -7.76 0.04
CA PHE A 11 -3.72 -7.79 0.02
C PHE A 11 -4.31 -6.55 -0.65
N TRP A 12 -3.84 -5.36 -0.29
CA TRP A 12 -4.26 -4.11 -0.93
C TRP A 12 -3.83 -4.02 -2.40
N LEU A 13 -2.67 -4.59 -2.75
CA LEU A 13 -2.20 -4.70 -4.13
C LEU A 13 -3.12 -5.60 -4.96
N ALA A 14 -3.54 -6.74 -4.39
CA ALA A 14 -4.47 -7.66 -5.03
C ALA A 14 -5.85 -7.01 -5.24
N ILE A 15 -6.35 -6.23 -4.28
CA ILE A 15 -7.59 -5.45 -4.44
C ILE A 15 -7.44 -4.38 -5.52
N ALA A 16 -6.31 -3.67 -5.56
CA ALA A 16 -6.06 -2.66 -6.59
C ALA A 16 -6.01 -3.27 -7.99
N LEU A 17 -5.30 -4.39 -8.16
CA LEU A 17 -5.25 -5.14 -9.42
C LEU A 17 -6.62 -5.72 -9.81
N GLY A 18 -7.34 -6.31 -8.85
CA GLY A 18 -8.67 -6.88 -9.09
C GLY A 18 -9.69 -5.81 -9.48
N SER A 19 -9.73 -4.68 -8.75
CA SER A 19 -10.61 -3.56 -9.09
C SER A 19 -10.26 -2.93 -10.44
N PHE A 20 -8.98 -2.77 -10.76
CA PHE A 20 -8.55 -2.34 -12.09
C PHE A 20 -9.02 -3.31 -13.18
N GLY A 21 -8.84 -4.61 -12.99
CA GLY A 21 -9.31 -5.64 -13.93
C GLY A 21 -10.83 -5.62 -14.13
N ILE A 22 -11.60 -5.52 -13.06
CA ILE A 22 -13.08 -5.48 -13.10
C ILE A 22 -13.58 -4.22 -13.81
N VAL A 23 -13.03 -3.05 -13.49
CA VAL A 23 -13.43 -1.78 -14.12
C VAL A 23 -13.02 -1.77 -15.59
N THR A 24 -11.84 -2.32 -15.92
CA THR A 24 -11.38 -2.46 -17.31
C THR A 24 -12.30 -3.40 -18.10
N PHE A 25 -12.56 -4.59 -17.58
CA PHE A 25 -13.41 -5.59 -18.23
C PHE A 25 -14.84 -5.05 -18.44
N ASN A 26 -15.44 -4.44 -17.42
CA ASN A 26 -16.76 -3.84 -17.55
C ASN A 26 -16.77 -2.58 -18.44
N GLY A 27 -15.67 -1.83 -18.51
CA GLY A 27 -15.51 -0.74 -19.47
C GLY A 27 -15.59 -1.22 -20.91
N PHE A 28 -14.97 -2.37 -21.22
CA PHE A 28 -15.03 -2.99 -22.55
C PHE A 28 -16.38 -3.64 -22.85
N THR A 29 -17.05 -4.28 -21.89
CA THR A 29 -18.32 -5.00 -22.12
C THR A 29 -19.56 -4.11 -22.01
N MET A 30 -19.58 -3.15 -21.08
CA MET A 30 -20.74 -2.29 -20.78
C MET A 30 -20.55 -0.83 -21.22
N GLY A 31 -19.38 -0.48 -21.76
CA GLY A 31 -19.08 0.84 -22.29
C GLY A 31 -18.39 1.78 -21.29
N PHE A 32 -17.30 2.41 -21.75
CA PHE A 32 -16.50 3.33 -20.95
C PHE A 32 -17.23 4.60 -20.51
N GLY A 33 -18.33 4.99 -21.16
CA GLY A 33 -19.08 6.21 -20.80
C GLY A 33 -19.61 6.21 -19.36
N ARG A 34 -19.92 5.03 -18.80
CA ARG A 34 -20.41 4.89 -17.41
C ARG A 34 -19.36 4.30 -16.47
N TRP A 35 -18.44 3.48 -16.98
CA TRP A 35 -17.44 2.81 -16.16
C TRP A 35 -16.12 3.59 -16.00
N ALA A 36 -15.83 4.56 -16.87
CA ALA A 36 -14.64 5.40 -16.76
C ALA A 36 -14.58 6.21 -15.45
N SER A 37 -15.72 6.66 -14.93
CA SER A 37 -15.78 7.39 -13.65
C SER A 37 -15.36 6.53 -12.46
N TYR A 38 -15.56 5.21 -12.53
CA TYR A 38 -15.14 4.28 -11.48
C TYR A 38 -13.62 4.04 -11.44
N TYR A 39 -12.87 4.44 -12.48
CA TYR A 39 -11.40 4.45 -12.42
C TYR A 39 -10.87 5.38 -11.33
N VAL A 40 -11.64 6.39 -10.88
CA VAL A 40 -11.23 7.20 -9.72
C VAL A 40 -11.04 6.31 -8.49
N PHE A 41 -11.91 5.32 -8.27
CA PHE A 41 -11.77 4.40 -7.13
C PHE A 41 -10.53 3.52 -7.28
N THR A 42 -10.26 3.07 -8.49
CA THR A 42 -9.05 2.30 -8.80
C THR A 42 -7.79 3.14 -8.61
N ALA A 43 -7.79 4.40 -9.06
CA ALA A 43 -6.69 5.34 -8.89
C ALA A 43 -6.45 5.64 -7.41
N VAL A 44 -7.50 5.82 -6.61
CA VAL A 44 -7.40 5.98 -5.15
C VAL A 44 -6.85 4.73 -4.48
N ALA A 45 -7.28 3.53 -4.89
CA ALA A 45 -6.77 2.27 -4.35
C ALA A 45 -5.27 2.08 -4.65
N VAL A 46 -4.85 2.38 -5.87
CA VAL A 46 -3.43 2.37 -6.27
C VAL A 46 -2.65 3.44 -5.50
N GLY A 47 -3.20 4.64 -5.34
CA GLY A 47 -2.62 5.72 -4.55
C GLY A 47 -2.43 5.33 -3.08
N MET A 48 -3.43 4.71 -2.46
CA MET A 48 -3.33 4.17 -1.10
C MET A 48 -2.24 3.10 -0.99
N PHE A 49 -2.13 2.22 -1.99
CA PHE A 49 -1.08 1.20 -1.99
C PHE A 49 0.32 1.83 -1.99
N PHE A 50 0.57 2.83 -2.84
CA PHE A 50 1.82 3.59 -2.84
C PHE A 50 2.06 4.34 -1.52
N MET A 51 1.03 5.01 -0.98
CA MET A 51 1.10 5.73 0.28
C MET A 51 1.45 4.80 1.45
N LYS A 52 0.85 3.60 1.48
CA LYS A 52 1.14 2.59 2.51
C LYS A 52 2.57 2.08 2.41
N LYS A 53 3.04 1.81 1.19
CA LYS A 53 4.43 1.41 0.92
C LYS A 53 5.42 2.48 1.37
N TRP A 54 5.10 3.75 1.12
CA TRP A 54 5.92 4.88 1.57
C TRP A 54 5.91 5.01 3.10
N MET A 55 4.74 4.90 3.75
CA MET A 55 4.65 4.93 5.22
C MET A 55 5.46 3.82 5.88
N MET A 56 5.39 2.59 5.36
CA MET A 56 6.17 1.48 5.92
C MET A 56 7.68 1.73 5.82
N LYS A 57 8.15 2.26 4.68
CA LYS A 57 9.55 2.63 4.49
C LYS A 57 9.99 3.77 5.43
N ARG A 58 9.09 4.70 5.74
CA ARG A 58 9.32 5.77 6.72
C ARG A 58 9.41 5.23 8.15
N THR A 59 8.48 4.37 8.55
CA THR A 59 8.43 3.80 9.91
C THR A 59 9.63 2.90 10.18
N GLU A 60 10.09 2.12 9.20
CA GLU A 60 11.31 1.32 9.34
C GLU A 60 12.55 2.18 9.66
N LYS A 61 12.67 3.38 9.08
CA LYS A 61 13.77 4.31 9.41
C LYS A 61 13.70 4.81 10.85
N HIS A 62 12.50 5.14 11.34
CA HIS A 62 12.32 5.58 12.73
C HIS A 62 12.56 4.45 13.73
N GLU A 63 12.09 3.23 13.44
CA GLU A 63 12.36 2.05 14.27
C GLU A 63 13.86 1.72 14.32
N ALA A 64 14.58 1.85 13.19
CA ALA A 64 16.02 1.64 13.15
C ALA A 64 16.78 2.66 14.03
N TYR A 65 16.40 3.94 13.96
CA TYR A 65 17.00 4.98 14.79
C TYR A 65 16.78 4.73 16.30
N LEU A 66 15.56 4.38 16.69
CA LEU A 66 15.23 4.07 18.09
C LEU A 66 15.95 2.83 18.62
N LYS A 67 16.18 1.82 17.78
CA LYS A 67 16.98 0.64 18.14
C LYS A 67 18.44 1.00 18.38
N ASP A 68 19.02 1.83 17.52
CA ASP A 68 20.40 2.31 17.66
C ASP A 68 20.58 3.12 18.96
N GLU A 69 19.64 4.01 19.28
CA GLU A 69 19.66 4.75 20.54
C GLU A 69 19.48 3.84 21.77
N ALA A 70 18.59 2.86 21.69
CA ALA A 70 18.39 1.89 22.77
C ALA A 70 19.63 1.01 23.02
N GLN A 71 20.36 0.61 21.96
CA GLN A 71 21.62 -0.13 22.10
C GLN A 71 22.74 0.74 22.69
N LYS A 72 22.88 1.99 22.23
CA LYS A 72 23.87 2.92 22.78
C LYS A 72 23.61 3.25 24.25
N LYS A 73 22.34 3.36 24.66
CA LYS A 73 21.96 3.59 26.06
C LYS A 73 22.27 2.40 26.96
N ASN A 74 22.07 1.17 26.48
CA ASN A 74 22.38 -0.05 27.25
C ASN A 74 23.87 -0.40 27.31
N GLN A 75 24.71 0.07 26.38
CA GLN A 75 26.17 -0.12 26.48
C GLN A 75 26.86 0.86 27.44
N ASN A 76 26.17 1.93 27.84
CA ASN A 76 26.68 2.95 28.75
C ASN A 76 26.16 2.81 30.19
N MET A 77 25.54 1.66 30.53
CA MET A 77 25.00 1.32 31.84
C MET A 77 25.60 0.00 32.31
#